data_AF-A0A1J8Q2E7-F1
#
_entry.id   AF-A0A1J8Q2E7-F1
#
_cell.length_a   1.000
_cell.length_b   1.000
_cell.length_c   1.000
_cell.angle_alpha   90.00
_cell.angle_beta   90.00
_cell.angle_gamma   90.00
#
_symmetry.space_group_name_H-M   'P 1'
#
loop_
_entity.id
_entity.type
_entity.pdbx_description
1 polymer ?
#
loop_
_entity_poly.entity_id
_entity_poly.type
_entity_poly.pdbx_seq_one_letter_code
_entity_poly.pdbx_strand_id
1 'polypeptide(L)'
;MRVTAARQSQRRLERRLAESLAAATSLASGCALVMWLGDGQENSNLDALTTWVGRTLQQLGLDANRQAIPRLLAELERKLWAWEDQAWQ
;
A
#
# COMPACT_ATOMS: atom_id res chain seq x y z
N MET A 1 1.87 27.45 -0.47
CA MET A 1 1.40 26.74 -1.68
C MET A 1 2.36 25.66 -2.22
N ARG A 2 3.69 25.69 -2.01
CA ARG A 2 4.61 24.66 -2.55
C ARG A 2 4.56 23.29 -1.85
N VAL A 3 4.35 23.27 -0.53
CA VAL A 3 4.32 22.03 0.28
C VAL A 3 3.13 21.13 -0.09
N THR A 4 1.99 21.71 -0.45
CA THR A 4 0.78 20.97 -0.84
C THR A 4 0.97 20.27 -2.18
N ALA A 5 1.62 20.93 -3.15
CA ALA A 5 1.90 20.34 -4.46
C ALA A 5 2.86 19.15 -4.38
N ALA A 6 3.91 19.23 -3.56
CA ALA A 6 4.87 18.14 -3.34
C ALA A 6 4.23 16.93 -2.65
N ARG A 7 3.37 17.16 -1.65
CA ARG A 7 2.60 16.08 -1.00
C ARG A 7 1.63 15.41 -1.97
N GLN A 8 0.98 16.18 -2.85
CA GLN A 8 0.10 15.64 -3.87
C GLN A 8 0.86 14.82 -4.92
N SER A 9 2.04 15.27 -5.36
CA SER A 9 2.85 14.47 -6.29
C SER A 9 3.31 13.16 -5.67
N GLN A 10 3.73 13.20 -4.40
CA GLN A 10 4.11 12.01 -3.65
C GLN A 10 2.95 11.01 -3.54
N ARG A 11 1.77 11.47 -3.11
CA ARG A 11 0.56 10.63 -3.04
C ARG A 11 0.19 10.00 -4.39
N ARG A 12 0.38 10.72 -5.50
CA ARG A 12 0.15 10.15 -6.85
C ARG A 12 1.15 9.03 -7.17
N LEU A 13 2.42 9.16 -6.79
CA LEU A 13 3.41 8.12 -6.99
C LEU A 13 3.13 6.89 -6.12
N GLU A 14 2.80 7.10 -4.85
CA GLU A 14 2.38 6.02 -3.93
C GLU A 14 1.18 5.27 -4.48
N ARG A 15 0.17 5.98 -5.00
CA ARG A 15 -0.99 5.35 -5.63
C ARG A 15 -0.61 4.51 -6.85
N ARG A 16 0.29 4.98 -7.71
CA ARG A 16 0.75 4.21 -8.88
C ARG A 16 1.51 2.94 -8.47
N LEU A 17 2.29 3.01 -7.40
CA LEU A 17 2.93 1.83 -6.84
C LEU A 17 1.88 0.86 -6.27
N ALA A 18 0.90 1.37 -5.53
CA ALA A 18 -0.22 0.57 -5.03
C ALA A 18 -1.02 -0.10 -6.16
N GLU A 19 -1.31 0.61 -7.26
CA GLU A 19 -1.94 0.04 -8.46
C GLU A 19 -1.09 -1.09 -9.07
N SER A 20 0.23 -0.92 -9.13
CA SER A 20 1.15 -1.95 -9.63
C SER A 20 1.14 -3.20 -8.75
N LEU A 21 1.13 -3.01 -7.43
CA LEU A 21 1.05 -4.10 -6.46
C LEU A 21 -0.31 -4.79 -6.51
N ALA A 22 -1.40 -4.01 -6.59
CA ALA A 22 -2.76 -4.53 -6.70
C ALA A 22 -2.93 -5.43 -7.93
N ALA A 23 -2.34 -5.03 -9.07
CA ALA A 23 -2.33 -5.85 -10.27
C ALA A 23 -1.51 -7.13 -10.08
N ALA A 24 -0.34 -7.04 -9.43
CA ALA A 24 0.52 -8.19 -9.18
C ALA A 24 -0.11 -9.22 -8.23
N THR A 25 -0.89 -8.78 -7.24
CA THR A 25 -1.51 -9.65 -6.24
C THR A 25 -2.97 -10.00 -6.54
N SER A 26 -3.52 -9.57 -7.68
CA SER A 26 -4.94 -9.70 -8.00
C SER A 26 -5.85 -9.17 -6.88
N LEU A 27 -5.51 -8.01 -6.33
CA LEU A 27 -6.22 -7.40 -5.21
C LEU A 27 -7.72 -7.25 -5.52
N ALA A 28 -8.56 -7.85 -4.69
CA ALA A 28 -10.00 -7.72 -4.83
C ALA A 28 -10.45 -6.25 -4.65
N SER A 29 -11.49 -5.87 -5.37
CA SER A 29 -12.24 -4.64 -5.11
C SER A 29 -12.98 -4.70 -3.76
N GLY A 30 -13.54 -3.58 -3.32
CA GLY A 30 -14.24 -3.47 -2.04
C GLY A 30 -13.36 -2.90 -0.92
N CYS A 31 -13.69 -3.19 0.34
CA CYS A 31 -13.09 -2.57 1.54
C CYS A 31 -12.64 -3.56 2.64
N ALA A 32 -12.62 -4.87 2.35
CA ALA A 32 -12.29 -5.90 3.33
C ALA A 32 -10.87 -5.78 3.92
N LEU A 33 -9.94 -5.16 3.18
CA LEU A 33 -8.54 -5.00 3.59
C LEU A 33 -8.24 -3.65 4.25
N VAL A 34 -9.24 -2.77 4.40
CA VAL A 34 -9.07 -1.43 4.97
C VAL A 34 -8.52 -1.50 6.40
N MET A 35 -9.07 -2.38 7.24
CA MET A 35 -8.61 -2.55 8.63
C MET A 35 -7.22 -3.20 8.74
N TRP A 36 -6.74 -3.84 7.68
CA TRP A 36 -5.49 -4.61 7.69
C TRP A 36 -4.31 -3.86 7.06
N LEU A 37 -4.57 -3.17 5.95
CA LEU A 37 -3.57 -2.41 5.20
C LEU A 37 -3.61 -0.92 5.54
N GLY A 38 -4.79 -0.37 5.83
CA GLY A 38 -5.02 1.05 6.02
C GLY A 38 -4.94 1.53 7.47
N ASP A 39 -5.51 2.70 7.70
CA ASP A 39 -5.75 3.29 9.02
C ASP A 39 -7.23 3.15 9.45
N GLY A 40 -8.05 2.48 8.64
CA GLY A 40 -9.48 2.28 8.92
C GLY A 40 -10.39 3.38 8.38
N GLN A 41 -9.83 4.38 7.67
CA GLN A 41 -10.55 5.55 7.17
C GLN A 41 -10.62 5.58 5.63
N GLU A 42 -10.02 4.59 4.98
CA GLU A 42 -10.00 4.47 3.53
C GLU A 42 -11.31 3.91 2.98
N ASN A 43 -11.69 4.38 1.79
CA ASN A 43 -12.95 3.99 1.15
C ASN A 43 -12.83 2.69 0.34
N SER A 44 -11.62 2.16 0.15
CA SER A 44 -11.37 0.98 -0.67
C SER A 44 -10.06 0.27 -0.29
N ASN A 45 -9.94 -0.99 -0.69
CA ASN A 45 -8.72 -1.79 -0.58
C ASN A 45 -7.54 -1.11 -1.28
N LEU A 46 -7.77 -0.44 -2.42
CA LEU A 46 -6.72 0.28 -3.14
C LEU A 46 -6.27 1.53 -2.37
N ASP A 47 -7.19 2.26 -1.77
CA ASP A 47 -6.83 3.42 -0.96
C ASP A 47 -6.07 2.98 0.30
N ALA A 48 -6.51 1.89 0.94
CA ALA A 48 -5.81 1.28 2.06
C ALA A 48 -4.40 0.79 1.68
N LEU A 49 -4.27 0.14 0.51
CA LEU A 49 -2.96 -0.25 -0.03
C LEU A 49 -2.09 0.97 -0.35
N THR A 50 -2.68 2.08 -0.81
CA THR A 50 -1.96 3.34 -1.04
C THR A 50 -1.43 3.93 0.28
N THR A 51 -2.23 3.94 1.34
CA THR A 51 -1.79 4.33 2.68
C THR A 51 -0.68 3.41 3.19
N TRP A 52 -0.83 2.10 3.01
CA TRP A 52 0.18 1.12 3.37
C TRP A 52 1.51 1.38 2.66
N VAL A 53 1.50 1.58 1.33
CA VAL A 53 2.70 1.88 0.53
C VAL A 53 3.41 3.12 1.08
N GLY A 54 2.69 4.22 1.32
CA GLY A 54 3.30 5.44 1.86
C GLY A 54 3.98 5.21 3.21
N ARG A 55 3.32 4.49 4.13
CA ARG A 55 3.89 4.14 5.44
C ARG A 55 5.12 3.23 5.32
N THR A 56 5.04 2.19 4.49
CA THR A 56 6.13 1.23 4.32
C THR A 56 7.34 1.86 3.65
N LEU A 57 7.15 2.73 2.65
CA LEU A 57 8.25 3.50 2.05
C LEU A 57 8.98 4.34 3.11
N GLN A 58 8.23 5.05 3.97
CA GLN A 58 8.82 5.83 5.06
C GLN A 58 9.57 4.95 6.07
N GLN A 59 8.99 3.83 6.49
CA GLN A 59 9.60 2.90 7.44
C GLN A 59 10.90 2.27 6.91
N LEU A 60 10.95 1.99 5.60
CA LEU A 60 12.11 1.40 4.94
C LEU A 60 13.13 2.43 4.44
N GLY A 61 12.82 3.73 4.54
CA GLY A 61 13.67 4.80 3.99
C GLY A 61 13.80 4.75 2.47
N LEU A 62 12.74 4.35 1.77
CA LEU A 62 12.72 4.20 0.31
C LEU A 62 11.99 5.36 -0.36
N ASP A 63 12.48 5.75 -1.54
CA ASP A 63 11.79 6.69 -2.41
C ASP A 63 10.60 6.02 -3.13
N ALA A 64 9.55 6.81 -3.40
CA ALA A 64 8.38 6.36 -4.16
C ALA A 64 8.71 6.25 -5.66
N ASN A 65 9.41 5.18 -6.04
CA ASN A 65 9.80 4.90 -7.42
C ASN A 65 9.69 3.40 -7.75
N ARG A 66 9.93 3.03 -9.01
CA ARG A 66 9.77 1.65 -9.49
C ARG A 66 10.75 0.65 -8.84
N GLN A 67 11.90 1.11 -8.36
CA GLN A 67 12.88 0.24 -7.69
C GLN A 67 12.39 -0.24 -6.33
N ALA A 68 11.42 0.46 -5.72
CA ALA A 68 10.79 0.03 -4.48
C ALA A 68 9.81 -1.14 -4.67
N ILE A 69 9.35 -1.42 -5.91
CA ILE A 69 8.29 -2.41 -6.18
C ILE A 69 8.65 -3.81 -5.65
N PRO A 70 9.82 -4.40 -5.95
CA PRO A 70 10.14 -5.74 -5.46
C PRO A 70 10.16 -5.82 -3.94
N ARG A 71 10.65 -4.77 -3.27
CA ARG A 71 10.71 -4.71 -1.81
C ARG A 71 9.33 -4.57 -1.20
N LEU A 72 8.49 -3.68 -1.75
CA LEU A 72 7.10 -3.50 -1.34
C LEU A 72 6.27 -4.77 -1.56
N LEU A 73 6.42 -5.44 -2.70
CA LEU A 73 5.70 -6.69 -2.97
C LEU A 73 6.02 -7.76 -1.91
N ALA A 74 7.31 -7.95 -1.60
CA ALA A 74 7.73 -8.91 -0.58
C ALA A 74 7.20 -8.57 0.83
N GLU A 75 7.11 -7.28 1.19
CA GLU A 75 6.48 -6.87 2.47
C GLU A 75 4.97 -7.09 2.46
N LEU A 76 4.29 -6.81 1.34
CA LEU A 76 2.86 -6.97 1.21
C LEU A 76 2.47 -8.44 1.34
N GLU A 77 3.17 -9.32 0.62
CA GLU A 77 2.98 -10.77 0.71
C GLU A 77 3.16 -11.24 2.16
N ARG A 78 4.29 -10.91 2.81
CA ARG A 78 4.50 -11.28 4.22
C ARG A 78 3.34 -10.85 5.13
N LYS A 79 2.82 -9.65 4.91
CA LYS A 79 1.70 -9.12 5.71
C LYS A 79 0.39 -9.87 5.44
N LEU A 80 0.12 -10.24 4.19
CA LEU A 80 -1.08 -11.00 3.82
C LEU A 80 -1.01 -12.46 4.30
N TRP A 81 0.17 -13.10 4.20
CA TRP A 81 0.39 -14.46 4.71
C TRP A 81 0.23 -14.53 6.24
N ALA A 82 0.77 -13.55 6.97
CA ALA A 82 0.60 -13.48 8.42
C ALA A 82 -0.87 -13.31 8.85
N TRP A 83 -1.70 -12.68 8.01
CA TRP A 83 -3.13 -12.58 8.24
C TRP A 83 -3.86 -13.90 7.97
N GLU A 84 -3.52 -14.57 6.87
CA GLU A 84 -4.13 -15.86 6.52
C GLU A 84 -3.89 -16.90 7.62
N ASP A 85 -2.67 -16.97 8.17
CA ASP A 85 -2.35 -17.87 9.29
C ASP A 85 -3.20 -17.57 10.54
N GLN A 86 -3.42 -16.29 10.86
CA GLN A 86 -4.26 -15.88 12.00
C GLN A 86 -5.76 -16.10 11.78
N ALA A 87 -6.24 -16.09 10.54
CA ALA A 87 -7.66 -16.28 10.23
C ALA A 87 -8.09 -17.76 10.37
N TRP A 88 -7.14 -18.69 10.38
CA TRP A 88 -7.37 -20.14 10.47
C TRP A 88 -6.97 -20.76 11.83
N GLN A 89 -6.66 -19.94 12.85
CA GLN A 89 -6.48 -20.36 14.25
C GLN A 89 -7.69 -19.99 15.11
#